data_AF-A0A369LJ76-F1
#
_entry.id   AF-A0A369LJ76-F1
#
_cell.length_a   1.000
_cell.length_b   1.000
_cell.length_c   1.000
_cell.angle_alpha   90.00
_cell.angle_beta   90.00
_cell.angle_gamma   90.00
#
_symmetry.space_group_name_H-M   'P 1'
#
loop_
_entity.id
_entity.type
_entity.pdbx_description
1 polymer ?
#
loop_
_entity_poly.entity_id
_entity_poly.type
_entity_poly.pdbx_seq_one_letter_code
_entity_poly.pdbx_strand_id
1 'polypeptide(L)'
;MRRLVASKLRDTSGASIIIALVFFLICAIVGSVVVTAASVQAKAVVTHQELQQDEFTVSSAAQLVGSDLASARLSVSYEGNAATLTFAEGGQPFASEFWKEHGADILAMRNGTDASLTYSGLTISVNNTGSDGTYTFDDVHGSVTVDRDLNITVALTLSSDATTASSYDTTVLVQCIPTYNVQGKLTHFEYEQPVIKKTGAAA
;
A
#
# COMPACT_ATOMS: atom_id res chain seq x y z
N MET A 1 -11.60 61.22 -56.79
CA MET A 1 -11.75 60.01 -55.95
C MET A 1 -10.50 59.55 -55.19
N ARG A 2 -9.26 59.92 -55.57
CA ARG A 2 -8.03 59.44 -54.88
C ARG A 2 -7.67 60.12 -53.54
N ARG A 3 -8.28 61.26 -53.18
CA ARG A 3 -7.95 61.99 -51.93
C ARG A 3 -8.71 61.51 -50.67
N LEU A 4 -9.83 60.81 -50.83
CA LEU A 4 -10.66 60.34 -49.70
C LEU A 4 -10.07 59.09 -49.02
N VAL A 5 -9.30 58.27 -49.74
CA VAL A 5 -8.65 57.07 -49.19
C VAL A 5 -7.45 57.44 -48.31
N ALA A 6 -6.68 58.47 -48.69
CA ALA A 6 -5.52 58.92 -47.92
C ALA A 6 -5.90 59.57 -46.58
N SER A 7 -7.07 60.22 -46.46
CA SER A 7 -7.53 60.77 -45.18
C SER A 7 -8.09 59.70 -44.24
N LYS A 8 -8.65 58.61 -44.79
CA LYS A 8 -9.15 57.46 -44.03
C LYS A 8 -8.00 56.62 -43.41
N LEU A 9 -6.83 56.63 -44.04
CA LEU A 9 -5.58 56.03 -43.52
C LEU A 9 -4.82 56.94 -42.55
N ARG A 10 -5.15 58.24 -42.52
CA ARG A 10 -4.65 59.24 -41.56
C ARG A 10 -5.63 59.43 -40.40
N ASP A 11 -6.46 58.41 -40.15
CA ASP A 11 -7.45 58.41 -39.09
C ASP A 11 -6.87 57.65 -37.89
N THR A 12 -6.67 58.36 -36.78
CA THR A 12 -6.21 57.84 -35.48
C THR A 12 -7.03 56.65 -34.96
N SER A 13 -8.21 56.42 -35.54
CA SER A 13 -9.08 55.27 -35.30
C SER A 13 -8.42 53.93 -35.66
N GLY A 14 -7.56 53.88 -36.70
CA GLY A 14 -6.82 52.67 -37.08
C GLY A 14 -5.68 52.30 -36.12
N ALA A 15 -5.08 53.31 -35.47
CA ALA A 15 -4.05 53.07 -34.45
C ALA A 15 -4.65 52.45 -33.18
N SER A 16 -5.86 52.85 -32.79
CA SER A 16 -6.56 52.32 -31.60
C SER A 16 -6.89 50.83 -31.70
N ILE A 17 -7.38 50.36 -32.87
CA ILE A 17 -7.69 48.95 -33.08
C ILE A 17 -6.43 48.06 -33.09
N ILE A 18 -5.32 48.57 -33.61
CA ILE A 18 -4.03 47.85 -33.60
C ILE A 18 -3.51 47.71 -32.17
N ILE A 19 -3.59 48.76 -31.36
CA ILE A 19 -3.15 48.72 -29.95
C ILE A 19 -3.99 47.71 -29.16
N ALA A 20 -5.30 47.62 -29.41
CA ALA A 20 -6.16 46.61 -28.78
C ALA A 20 -5.80 45.17 -29.19
N LEU A 21 -5.52 44.94 -30.48
CA LEU A 21 -5.10 43.62 -30.97
C LEU A 21 -3.74 43.18 -30.38
N VAL A 22 -2.79 44.10 -30.26
CA VAL A 22 -1.50 43.83 -29.61
C VAL A 22 -1.69 43.52 -28.13
N PHE A 23 -2.59 44.25 -27.44
CA PHE A 23 -2.92 43.96 -26.05
C PHE A 23 -3.51 42.54 -25.89
N PHE A 24 -4.48 42.16 -26.73
CA PHE A 24 -5.02 40.79 -26.72
C PHE A 24 -3.97 39.73 -27.06
N LEU A 25 -3.05 40.01 -27.98
CA LEU A 25 -1.95 39.09 -28.31
C LEU A 25 -1.01 38.89 -27.11
N ILE A 26 -0.63 39.97 -26.43
CA ILE A 26 0.20 39.89 -25.22
C ILE A 26 -0.55 39.14 -24.13
N CYS A 27 -1.83 39.44 -23.90
CA CYS A 27 -2.66 38.73 -22.95
C CYS A 27 -2.79 37.23 -23.28
N ALA A 28 -2.90 36.87 -24.57
CA ALA A 28 -2.96 35.48 -25.00
C ALA A 28 -1.63 34.75 -24.76
N ILE A 29 -0.49 35.39 -25.05
CA ILE A 29 0.84 34.80 -24.81
C ILE A 29 1.06 34.61 -23.31
N VAL A 30 0.87 35.66 -22.50
CA VAL A 30 1.03 35.58 -21.04
C VAL A 30 0.04 34.59 -20.44
N GLY A 31 -1.23 34.61 -20.90
CA GLY A 31 -2.26 33.67 -20.47
C GLY A 31 -1.91 32.22 -20.79
N SER A 32 -1.34 31.95 -21.96
CA SER A 32 -0.94 30.59 -22.35
C SER A 32 0.18 30.03 -21.47
N VAL A 33 1.14 30.86 -21.06
CA VAL A 33 2.24 30.46 -20.16
C VAL A 33 1.71 30.15 -18.77
N VAL A 34 0.83 31.00 -18.23
CA VAL A 34 0.23 30.81 -16.90
C VAL A 34 -0.64 29.54 -16.87
N VAL A 35 -1.46 29.30 -17.89
CA VAL A 35 -2.27 28.09 -17.98
C VAL A 35 -1.40 26.84 -18.06
N THR A 36 -0.34 26.85 -18.89
CA THR A 36 0.58 25.70 -19.00
C THR A 36 1.27 25.41 -17.67
N ALA A 37 1.75 26.44 -16.96
CA ALA A 37 2.36 26.30 -15.64
C ALA A 37 1.36 25.82 -14.56
N ALA A 38 0.10 26.23 -14.63
CA ALA A 38 -0.95 25.75 -13.75
C ALA A 38 -1.30 24.28 -14.06
N SER A 39 -1.39 23.89 -15.33
CA SER A 39 -1.70 22.52 -15.75
C SER A 39 -0.63 21.52 -15.33
N VAL A 40 0.66 21.87 -15.41
CA VAL A 40 1.74 20.96 -14.94
C VAL A 40 1.71 20.78 -13.43
N GLN A 41 1.44 21.85 -12.67
CA GLN A 41 1.33 21.76 -11.21
C GLN A 41 0.07 20.99 -10.80
N ALA A 42 -1.07 21.23 -11.45
CA ALA A 42 -2.30 20.49 -11.18
C ALA A 42 -2.12 18.99 -11.46
N LYS A 43 -1.50 18.64 -12.59
CA LYS A 43 -1.21 17.24 -12.91
C LYS A 43 -0.25 16.61 -11.91
N ALA A 44 0.82 17.31 -11.55
CA ALA A 44 1.77 16.83 -10.56
C ALA A 44 1.09 16.60 -9.20
N VAL A 45 0.23 17.53 -8.76
CA VAL A 45 -0.49 17.42 -7.48
C VAL A 45 -1.44 16.22 -7.46
N VAL A 46 -2.20 16.00 -8.54
CA VAL A 46 -3.11 14.84 -8.63
C VAL A 46 -2.32 13.53 -8.56
N THR A 47 -1.26 13.41 -9.36
CA THR A 47 -0.41 12.21 -9.34
C THR A 47 0.26 12.02 -7.97
N HIS A 48 0.76 13.07 -7.33
CA HIS A 48 1.33 12.94 -5.99
C HIS A 48 0.30 12.53 -4.94
N GLN A 49 -0.96 12.91 -5.09
CA GLN A 49 -2.03 12.50 -4.18
C GLN A 49 -2.36 11.02 -4.35
N GLU A 50 -2.54 10.55 -5.58
CA GLU A 50 -2.80 9.14 -5.90
C GLU A 50 -1.66 8.25 -5.38
N LEU A 51 -0.41 8.60 -5.70
CA LEU A 51 0.77 7.84 -5.26
C LEU A 51 0.91 7.79 -3.73
N GLN A 52 0.50 8.84 -3.02
CA GLN A 52 0.51 8.86 -1.56
C GLN A 52 -0.62 8.00 -0.99
N GLN A 53 -1.81 8.02 -1.60
CA GLN A 53 -2.94 7.22 -1.15
C GLN A 53 -2.65 5.72 -1.24
N ASP A 54 -2.02 5.28 -2.32
CA ASP A 54 -1.58 3.90 -2.52
C ASP A 54 -0.59 3.46 -1.44
N GLU A 55 0.42 4.31 -1.17
CA GLU A 55 1.41 4.05 -0.13
C GLU A 55 0.79 3.97 1.27
N PHE A 56 -0.13 4.89 1.59
CA PHE A 56 -0.84 4.85 2.86
C PHE A 56 -1.71 3.61 2.98
N THR A 57 -2.36 3.17 1.90
CA THR A 57 -3.25 2.01 1.90
C THR A 57 -2.47 0.74 2.23
N VAL A 58 -1.35 0.49 1.53
CA VAL A 58 -0.50 -0.68 1.81
C VAL A 58 0.16 -0.58 3.18
N SER A 59 0.67 0.60 3.57
CA SER A 59 1.34 0.77 4.85
C SER A 59 0.38 0.58 6.02
N SER A 60 -0.86 1.05 5.93
CA SER A 60 -1.88 0.83 6.96
C SER A 60 -2.30 -0.63 7.05
N ALA A 61 -2.46 -1.31 5.91
CA ALA A 61 -2.72 -2.76 5.88
C ALA A 61 -1.55 -3.55 6.50
N ALA A 62 -0.31 -3.17 6.21
CA ALA A 62 0.90 -3.75 6.78
C ALA A 62 0.97 -3.59 8.30
N GLN A 63 0.67 -2.38 8.80
CA GLN A 63 0.61 -2.13 10.24
C GLN A 63 -0.49 -2.92 10.91
N LEU A 64 -1.68 -3.01 10.29
CA LEU A 64 -2.80 -3.76 10.84
C LEU A 64 -2.47 -5.25 10.96
N VAL A 65 -2.01 -5.87 9.87
CA VAL A 65 -1.63 -7.29 9.87
C VAL A 65 -0.46 -7.57 10.79
N GLY A 66 0.58 -6.73 10.77
CA GLY A 66 1.73 -6.88 11.63
C GLY A 66 1.40 -6.78 13.11
N SER A 67 0.55 -5.82 13.49
CA SER A 67 0.13 -5.64 14.88
C SER A 67 -0.77 -6.76 15.38
N ASP A 68 -1.65 -7.29 14.51
CA ASP A 68 -2.47 -8.45 14.84
C ASP A 68 -1.62 -9.72 15.05
N LEU A 69 -0.70 -10.01 14.12
CA LEU A 69 0.21 -11.14 14.26
C LEU A 69 1.10 -10.99 15.51
N ALA A 70 1.57 -9.78 15.80
CA ALA A 70 2.39 -9.52 16.98
C ALA A 70 1.61 -9.64 18.30
N SER A 71 0.28 -9.46 18.29
CA SER A 71 -0.55 -9.64 19.49
C SER A 71 -0.88 -11.11 19.77
N ALA A 72 -0.60 -12.01 18.83
CA ALA A 72 -0.88 -13.42 18.99
C ALA A 72 0.00 -14.05 20.07
N ARG A 73 -0.63 -14.78 21.00
CA ARG A 73 0.02 -15.54 22.06
C ARG A 73 -0.47 -16.97 21.99
N LEU A 74 0.40 -17.88 21.58
CA LEU A 74 0.03 -19.26 21.28
C LEU A 74 0.69 -20.23 22.25
N SER A 75 -0.07 -21.20 22.71
CA SER A 75 0.41 -22.31 23.53
C SER A 75 0.30 -23.60 22.74
N VAL A 76 1.27 -24.48 22.91
CA VAL A 76 1.35 -25.77 22.22
C VAL A 76 1.22 -26.87 23.25
N SER A 77 0.20 -27.72 23.07
CA SER A 77 0.04 -28.95 23.84
C SER A 77 0.37 -30.15 22.96
N TYR A 78 0.97 -31.18 23.55
CA TYR A 78 1.29 -32.43 22.85
C TYR A 78 0.50 -33.59 23.43
N GLU A 79 -0.32 -34.22 22.60
CA GLU A 79 -0.92 -35.53 22.89
C GLU A 79 -0.22 -36.58 22.03
N GLY A 80 0.76 -37.28 22.64
CA GLY A 80 1.63 -38.21 21.91
C GLY A 80 2.54 -37.49 20.92
N ASN A 81 2.35 -37.75 19.61
CA ASN A 81 3.09 -37.10 18.52
C ASN A 81 2.30 -35.99 17.81
N ALA A 82 1.04 -35.76 18.20
CA ALA A 82 0.23 -34.68 17.68
C ALA A 82 0.45 -33.41 18.52
N ALA A 83 0.64 -32.28 17.84
CA ALA A 83 0.76 -30.97 18.46
C ALA A 83 -0.52 -30.17 18.20
N THR A 84 -1.11 -29.63 19.26
CA THR A 84 -2.35 -28.85 19.21
C THR A 84 -2.06 -27.43 19.67
N LEU A 85 -2.53 -26.44 18.92
CA LEU A 85 -2.42 -25.03 19.27
C LEU A 85 -3.63 -24.57 20.08
N THR A 86 -3.37 -23.84 21.16
CA THR A 86 -4.36 -23.10 21.91
C THR A 86 -3.98 -21.63 21.97
N PHE A 87 -4.96 -20.76 21.81
CA PHE A 87 -4.76 -19.31 21.87
C PHE A 87 -4.91 -18.88 23.32
N ALA A 88 -3.91 -18.17 23.84
CA ALA A 88 -4.14 -17.33 25.01
C ALA A 88 -4.97 -16.12 24.56
N GLU A 89 -5.95 -15.71 25.35
CA GLU A 89 -6.86 -14.60 25.01
C GLU A 89 -6.07 -13.36 24.53
N GLY A 90 -6.39 -12.81 23.35
CA GLY A 90 -5.79 -11.56 22.85
C GLY A 90 -5.36 -11.47 21.37
N GLY A 91 -5.50 -12.53 20.57
CA GLY A 91 -5.30 -12.43 19.11
C GLY A 91 -6.45 -11.67 18.44
N GLN A 92 -6.16 -10.73 17.53
CA GLN A 92 -7.21 -10.14 16.67
C GLN A 92 -7.62 -11.19 15.61
N PRO A 93 -8.68 -10.95 14.81
CA PRO A 93 -9.37 -12.02 14.10
C PRO A 93 -8.46 -12.72 13.09
N PHE A 94 -7.61 -11.97 12.38
CA PHE A 94 -6.78 -12.54 11.32
C PHE A 94 -5.73 -13.51 11.86
N ALA A 95 -4.96 -13.15 12.89
CA ALA A 95 -3.98 -14.04 13.49
C ALA A 95 -4.64 -15.31 14.06
N SER A 96 -5.81 -15.16 14.70
CA SER A 96 -6.53 -16.29 15.27
C SER A 96 -7.07 -17.25 14.20
N GLU A 97 -7.57 -16.74 13.07
CA GLU A 97 -8.08 -17.55 11.97
C GLU A 97 -6.93 -18.23 11.22
N PHE A 98 -5.87 -17.50 10.90
CA PHE A 98 -4.68 -18.03 10.24
C PHE A 98 -4.09 -19.23 10.98
N TRP A 99 -3.87 -19.10 12.29
CA TRP A 99 -3.30 -20.17 13.09
C TRP A 99 -4.28 -21.32 13.36
N LYS A 100 -5.60 -21.08 13.33
CA LYS A 100 -6.60 -22.17 13.40
C LYS A 100 -6.61 -22.99 12.11
N GLU A 101 -6.51 -22.34 10.96
CA GLU A 101 -6.57 -22.99 9.66
C GLU A 101 -5.26 -23.70 9.30
N HIS A 102 -4.12 -23.06 9.53
CA HIS A 102 -2.82 -23.51 9.03
C HIS A 102 -1.85 -23.99 10.10
N GLY A 103 -2.15 -23.76 11.39
CA GLY A 103 -1.20 -23.99 12.47
C GLY A 103 -0.77 -25.46 12.65
N ALA A 104 -1.66 -26.42 12.36
CA ALA A 104 -1.33 -27.85 12.40
C ALA A 104 -0.28 -28.21 11.33
N ASP A 105 -0.44 -27.70 10.11
CA ASP A 105 0.49 -27.92 9.00
C ASP A 105 1.84 -27.26 9.26
N ILE A 106 1.84 -26.05 9.84
CA ILE A 106 3.07 -25.33 10.23
C ILE A 106 3.82 -26.09 11.31
N LEU A 107 3.14 -26.61 12.34
CA LEU A 107 3.77 -27.42 13.38
C LEU A 107 4.27 -28.76 12.85
N ALA A 108 3.57 -29.36 11.88
CA ALA A 108 4.03 -30.56 11.19
C ALA A 108 5.30 -30.28 10.36
N MET A 109 5.34 -29.17 9.61
CA MET A 109 6.52 -28.71 8.86
C MET A 109 7.73 -28.52 9.79
N ARG A 110 7.51 -27.98 10.99
CA ARG A 110 8.59 -27.79 11.97
C ARG A 110 9.28 -29.10 12.37
N ASN A 111 8.52 -30.18 12.47
CA ASN A 111 9.04 -31.52 12.76
C ASN A 111 9.52 -32.26 11.50
N GLY A 112 9.25 -31.72 10.32
CA GLY A 112 9.59 -32.27 9.03
C GLY A 112 10.86 -31.68 8.42
N THR A 113 10.97 -31.79 7.09
CA THR A 113 12.16 -31.38 6.32
C THR A 113 11.98 -30.06 5.58
N ASP A 114 10.75 -29.56 5.43
CA ASP A 114 10.46 -28.32 4.70
C ASP A 114 10.92 -27.10 5.49
N ALA A 115 11.52 -26.12 4.81
CA ALA A 115 12.11 -24.94 5.44
C ALA A 115 11.08 -23.85 5.78
N SER A 116 10.00 -23.76 5.00
CA SER A 116 8.92 -22.78 5.16
C SER A 116 7.65 -23.21 4.41
N LEU A 117 6.50 -22.68 4.83
CA LEU A 117 5.23 -22.79 4.12
C LEU A 117 4.73 -21.40 3.72
N THR A 118 4.21 -21.26 2.50
CA THR A 118 3.67 -20.00 1.97
C THR A 118 2.20 -20.16 1.63
N TYR A 119 1.38 -19.27 2.18
CA TYR A 119 -0.07 -19.19 1.99
C TYR A 119 -0.38 -17.93 1.19
N SER A 120 -0.91 -18.10 -0.01
CA SER A 120 -1.28 -17.00 -0.91
C SER A 120 -2.78 -16.77 -0.88
N GLY A 121 -3.23 -15.58 -1.28
CA GLY A 121 -4.65 -15.23 -1.32
C GLY A 121 -5.13 -14.45 -0.10
N LEU A 122 -4.21 -13.85 0.67
CA LEU A 122 -4.58 -12.84 1.66
C LEU A 122 -5.12 -11.63 0.90
N THR A 123 -6.33 -11.19 1.25
CA THR A 123 -6.93 -9.96 0.74
C THR A 123 -7.39 -9.12 1.92
N ILE A 124 -6.95 -7.87 1.97
CA ILE A 124 -7.29 -6.90 3.00
C ILE A 124 -8.08 -5.80 2.31
N SER A 125 -9.39 -5.81 2.56
CA SER A 125 -10.31 -4.80 2.06
C SER A 125 -10.65 -3.82 3.17
N VAL A 126 -10.55 -2.53 2.90
CA VAL A 126 -11.06 -1.51 3.81
C VAL A 126 -12.55 -1.33 3.51
N ASN A 127 -13.41 -1.70 4.45
CA ASN A 127 -14.82 -1.30 4.44
C ASN A 127 -14.93 0.20 4.75
N ASN A 128 -14.49 1.07 3.84
CA ASN A 128 -14.74 2.50 3.92
C ASN A 128 -15.49 2.95 2.68
N THR A 129 -16.80 2.71 2.67
CA THR A 129 -17.67 3.64 1.97
C THR A 129 -17.60 4.94 2.75
N GLY A 130 -16.82 5.91 2.28
CA GLY A 130 -16.88 7.27 2.80
C GLY A 130 -18.35 7.71 2.84
N SER A 131 -18.73 8.55 3.80
CA SER A 131 -20.12 9.01 3.99
C SER A 131 -20.76 9.67 2.74
N ASP A 132 -19.97 9.93 1.69
CA ASP A 132 -20.37 10.48 0.39
C ASP A 132 -19.86 9.65 -0.83
N GLY A 133 -19.33 8.43 -0.62
CA GLY A 133 -18.90 7.51 -1.70
C GLY A 133 -17.71 7.97 -2.56
N THR A 134 -17.01 9.04 -2.16
CA THR A 134 -16.03 9.75 -3.00
C THR A 134 -14.63 9.14 -3.04
N TYR A 135 -14.28 8.27 -2.09
CA TYR A 135 -12.96 7.62 -2.02
C TYR A 135 -13.14 6.11 -2.01
N THR A 136 -12.54 5.43 -2.98
CA THR A 136 -12.38 3.97 -3.02
C THR A 136 -10.93 3.65 -2.72
N PHE A 137 -10.69 2.77 -1.76
CA PHE A 137 -9.36 2.21 -1.53
C PHE A 137 -9.27 0.88 -2.29
N ASP A 138 -8.16 0.65 -2.96
CA ASP A 138 -7.91 -0.63 -3.62
C ASP A 138 -7.68 -1.73 -2.58
N ASP A 139 -8.05 -2.96 -2.95
CA ASP A 139 -7.80 -4.13 -2.13
C ASP A 139 -6.28 -4.41 -2.05
N VAL A 140 -5.78 -4.65 -0.84
CA VAL A 140 -4.39 -5.06 -0.66
C VAL A 140 -4.31 -6.57 -0.69
N HIS A 141 -3.55 -7.11 -1.62
CA HIS A 141 -3.32 -8.54 -1.77
C HIS A 141 -2.00 -8.95 -1.12
N GLY A 142 -1.89 -10.21 -0.73
CA GLY A 142 -0.67 -10.69 -0.12
C GLY A 142 -0.51 -12.19 0.02
N SER A 143 0.64 -12.54 0.57
CA SER A 143 0.98 -13.89 0.98
C SER A 143 1.65 -13.89 2.35
N VAL A 144 1.40 -14.94 3.12
CA VAL A 144 1.99 -15.17 4.44
C VAL A 144 2.93 -16.35 4.32
N THR A 145 4.20 -16.16 4.64
CA THR A 145 5.19 -17.23 4.71
C THR A 145 5.62 -17.44 6.15
N VAL A 146 5.62 -18.69 6.61
CA VAL A 146 6.07 -19.07 7.95
C VAL A 146 7.25 -20.01 7.82
N ASP A 147 8.36 -19.66 8.46
CA ASP A 147 9.57 -20.49 8.47
C ASP A 147 9.51 -21.55 9.59
N ARG A 148 10.49 -22.46 9.59
CA ARG A 148 10.62 -23.49 10.62
C ARG A 148 10.73 -22.93 12.03
N ASP A 149 11.33 -21.75 12.18
CA ASP A 149 11.50 -21.05 13.45
C ASP A 149 10.24 -20.31 13.91
N LEU A 150 9.15 -20.43 13.13
CA LEU A 150 7.85 -19.78 13.32
C LEU A 150 7.88 -18.26 13.12
N ASN A 151 8.94 -17.74 12.49
CA ASN A 151 8.94 -16.35 12.02
C ASN A 151 7.99 -16.21 10.84
N ILE A 152 7.29 -15.08 10.82
CA ILE A 152 6.28 -14.78 9.80
C ILE A 152 6.80 -13.68 8.90
N THR A 153 6.72 -13.90 7.59
CA THR A 153 6.94 -12.90 6.55
C THR A 153 5.65 -12.72 5.77
N VAL A 154 5.06 -11.52 5.85
CA VAL A 154 3.89 -11.16 5.05
C VAL A 154 4.33 -10.24 3.91
N ALA A 155 4.09 -10.65 2.68
CA ALA A 155 4.28 -9.80 1.50
C ALA A 155 2.93 -9.21 1.09
N LEU A 156 2.87 -7.89 0.94
CA LEU A 156 1.68 -7.13 0.59
C LEU A 156 1.92 -6.30 -0.68
N THR A 157 0.92 -6.26 -1.56
CA THR A 157 0.94 -5.54 -2.83
C THR A 157 -0.46 -5.03 -3.19
N LEU A 158 -0.53 -3.99 -4.04
CA LEU A 158 -1.78 -3.52 -4.66
C LEU A 158 -2.07 -4.23 -5.99
N SER A 159 -1.13 -5.00 -6.52
CA SER A 159 -1.36 -5.73 -7.76
C SER A 159 -2.16 -7.01 -7.47
N SER A 160 -3.24 -7.22 -8.21
CA SER A 160 -3.96 -8.50 -8.23
C SER A 160 -3.10 -9.62 -8.81
N ASP A 161 -2.08 -9.28 -9.61
CA ASP A 161 -1.11 -10.20 -10.20
C ASP A 161 0.26 -9.98 -9.55
N ALA A 162 0.59 -10.81 -8.54
CA ALA A 162 1.84 -10.79 -7.77
C ALA A 162 3.16 -10.91 -8.59
N THR A 163 3.08 -10.94 -9.93
CA THR A 163 4.21 -10.99 -10.86
C THR A 163 4.72 -9.61 -11.29
N THR A 164 3.94 -8.55 -11.07
CA THR A 164 4.39 -7.18 -11.38
C THR A 164 4.76 -6.48 -10.09
N ALA A 165 6.06 -6.44 -9.77
CA ALA A 165 6.57 -5.74 -8.60
C ALA A 165 6.08 -4.28 -8.61
N SER A 166 5.31 -3.91 -7.59
CA SER A 166 4.84 -2.54 -7.43
C SER A 166 5.85 -1.76 -6.61
N SER A 167 5.99 -0.46 -6.88
CA SER A 167 6.82 0.44 -6.06
C SER A 167 6.38 0.53 -4.60
N TYR A 168 5.21 -0.02 -4.29
CA TYR A 168 4.56 -0.03 -2.98
C TYR A 168 4.60 -1.38 -2.27
N ASP A 169 5.22 -2.39 -2.88
CA ASP A 169 5.33 -3.71 -2.26
C ASP A 169 5.95 -3.56 -0.88
N THR A 170 5.25 -4.09 0.12
CA THR A 170 5.62 -3.96 1.53
C THR A 170 5.74 -5.33 2.14
N THR A 171 6.82 -5.54 2.89
CA THR A 171 7.06 -6.78 3.63
C THR A 171 6.98 -6.51 5.11
N VAL A 172 6.12 -7.25 5.79
CA VAL A 172 6.01 -7.27 7.25
C VAL A 172 6.76 -8.50 7.75
N LEU A 173 7.74 -8.29 8.62
CA LEU A 173 8.46 -9.36 9.29
C LEU A 173 8.08 -9.38 10.76
N VAL A 174 7.70 -10.56 11.26
CA VAL A 174 7.34 -10.77 12.66
C VAL A 174 8.19 -11.90 13.20
N GLN A 175 9.07 -11.59 14.16
CA GLN A 175 10.00 -12.55 14.74
C GLN A 175 9.36 -13.30 15.92
N CYS A 176 9.53 -14.62 15.92
CA CYS A 176 9.02 -15.50 16.98
C CYS A 176 9.95 -15.49 18.21
N ILE A 177 9.33 -15.49 19.39
CA ILE A 177 9.95 -15.73 20.68
C ILE A 177 9.41 -17.08 21.20
N PRO A 178 10.13 -18.19 20.98
CA PRO A 178 9.71 -19.51 21.44
C PRO A 178 10.11 -19.75 22.90
N THR A 179 9.25 -20.46 23.64
CA THR A 179 9.50 -20.96 24.99
C THR A 179 9.45 -22.47 24.99
N TYR A 180 10.48 -23.09 25.55
CA TYR A 180 10.62 -24.55 25.63
C TYR A 180 10.52 -25.04 27.07
N ASN A 181 10.00 -26.25 27.23
CA ASN A 181 10.10 -26.95 28.50
C ASN A 181 11.50 -27.57 28.72
N VAL A 182 11.70 -28.16 29.90
CA VAL A 182 12.93 -28.87 30.28
C VAL A 182 13.28 -30.07 29.38
N GLN A 183 12.34 -30.54 28.56
CA GLN A 183 12.54 -31.63 27.59
C GLN A 183 12.83 -31.11 26.17
N GLY A 184 12.96 -29.79 25.98
CA GLY A 184 13.20 -29.16 24.68
C GLY A 184 11.98 -29.10 23.76
N LYS A 185 10.76 -29.39 24.27
CA LYS A 185 9.52 -29.25 23.50
C LYS A 185 8.98 -27.82 23.60
N LEU A 186 8.51 -27.28 22.48
CA LEU A 186 7.92 -25.94 22.39
C LEU A 186 6.60 -25.92 23.18
N THR A 187 6.46 -25.08 24.19
CA THR A 187 5.22 -25.00 25.00
C THR A 187 4.44 -23.73 24.75
N HIS A 188 5.13 -22.64 24.41
CA HIS A 188 4.54 -21.33 24.17
C HIS A 188 5.36 -20.61 23.13
N PHE A 189 4.72 -19.80 22.29
CA PHE A 189 5.43 -18.85 21.45
C PHE A 189 4.62 -17.57 21.31
N GLU A 190 5.39 -16.49 21.24
CA GLU A 190 4.89 -15.15 21.07
C GLU A 190 5.70 -14.41 20.01
N TYR A 191 5.31 -13.18 19.72
CA TYR A 191 5.90 -12.40 18.64
C TYR A 191 6.45 -11.06 19.14
N GLU A 192 7.58 -10.67 18.58
CA GLU A 192 8.14 -9.32 18.69
C GLU A 192 7.30 -8.30 17.93
N GLN A 193 7.61 -7.01 18.11
CA GLN A 193 7.00 -5.96 17.30
C GLN A 193 7.35 -6.15 15.81
N PRO A 194 6.38 -5.93 14.91
CA PRO A 194 6.57 -6.16 13.49
C PRO A 194 7.56 -5.15 12.91
N VAL A 195 8.46 -5.62 12.05
CA VAL A 195 9.34 -4.78 11.25
C VAL A 195 8.75 -4.67 9.85
N ILE A 196 8.38 -3.45 9.45
CA ILE A 196 7.80 -3.16 8.14
C ILE A 196 8.88 -2.60 7.23
N LYS A 197 9.06 -3.22 6.06
CA LYS A 197 10.04 -2.82 5.05
C LYS A 197 9.35 -2.57 3.72
N LYS A 198 9.72 -1.48 3.04
CA LYS A 198 9.34 -1.24 1.65
C LYS A 198 10.25 -2.05 0.75
N THR A 199 9.67 -2.94 -0.03
CA THR A 199 10.35 -3.87 -0.96
C THR A 199 10.35 -3.32 -2.38
N GLY A 200 9.40 -2.44 -2.73
CA GLY A 200 9.28 -1.81 -4.05
C GLY A 200 10.27 -0.68 -4.38
N ALA A 201 11.21 -0.34 -3.49
CA ALA A 201 12.23 0.68 -3.77
C ALA A 201 13.52 0.01 -4.28
N ALA A 202 13.55 -0.34 -5.56
CA ALA A 202 14.82 -0.47 -6.26
C ALA A 202 15.47 0.93 -6.30
N ALA A 203 16.69 1.03 -5.76
CA ALA A 203 17.55 2.20 -5.85
C ALA A 203 17.98 2.48 -7.31
#